data_AF-A0A815CXY0-F1
#
_entry.id   AF-A0A815CXY0-F1
#
_cell.length_a   1.000
_cell.length_b   1.000
_cell.length_c   1.000
_cell.angle_alpha   90.00
_cell.angle_beta   90.00
_cell.angle_gamma   90.00
#
_symmetry.space_group_name_H-M   'P 1'
#
loop_
_entity.id
_entity.type
_entity.pdbx_description
1 polymer ?
#
loop_
_entity_poly.entity_id
_entity_poly.type
_entity_poly.pdbx_seq_one_letter_code
_entity_poly.pdbx_strand_id
1 'polypeptide(L)'
;MTDARPPRTKDSTAVLNNIGVLLHDQRKYKEAEEFHRKTLEIREEFLPPGHIDITCSLNNIGNILHEQGKFDAALEYHRRALQMHEDFRISDHLACAVSLNNIGNILTNQGN
;
A
#
# COMPACT_ATOMS: atom_id res chain seq x y z
N MET A 1 -9.86 -13.78 -32.47
CA MET A 1 -8.87 -13.09 -31.60
C MET A 1 -9.34 -13.28 -30.18
N THR A 2 -8.60 -14.08 -29.42
CA THR A 2 -8.99 -14.59 -28.11
C THR A 2 -8.95 -13.51 -27.04
N ASP A 3 -10.09 -13.31 -26.39
CA ASP A 3 -10.29 -12.58 -25.14
C ASP A 3 -9.33 -13.11 -24.05
N ALA A 4 -8.19 -12.43 -23.89
CA ALA A 4 -7.23 -12.72 -22.83
C ALA A 4 -7.69 -12.02 -21.55
N ARG A 5 -8.73 -12.56 -20.92
CA ARG A 5 -9.05 -12.28 -19.51
C ARG A 5 -7.76 -12.48 -18.70
N PRO A 6 -7.32 -11.58 -17.79
CA PRO A 6 -6.23 -11.89 -16.88
C PRO A 6 -6.80 -12.69 -15.70
N PRO A 7 -6.85 -14.05 -15.71
CA PRO A 7 -7.86 -14.76 -14.93
C PRO A 7 -7.32 -15.40 -13.65
N ARG A 8 -6.15 -14.98 -13.11
CA ARG A 8 -5.66 -15.51 -11.81
C ARG A 8 -4.89 -14.51 -10.93
N THR A 9 -4.59 -13.31 -11.41
CA THR A 9 -3.74 -12.34 -10.69
C THR A 9 -4.53 -11.52 -9.67
N LYS A 10 -5.77 -11.11 -9.98
CA LYS A 10 -6.65 -10.39 -9.03
C LYS A 10 -6.95 -11.20 -7.77
N ASP A 11 -7.43 -12.43 -7.92
CA ASP A 11 -7.75 -13.29 -6.76
C ASP A 11 -6.50 -13.64 -5.95
N SER A 12 -5.36 -13.83 -6.63
CA SER A 12 -4.05 -14.06 -5.98
C SER A 12 -3.61 -12.85 -5.13
N THR A 13 -3.74 -11.62 -5.65
CA THR A 13 -3.37 -10.40 -4.90
C THR A 13 -4.29 -10.11 -3.72
N ALA A 14 -5.59 -10.40 -3.83
CA ALA A 14 -6.52 -10.26 -2.71
C ALA A 14 -6.16 -11.22 -1.56
N VAL A 15 -5.82 -12.47 -1.88
CA VAL A 15 -5.38 -13.46 -0.88
C VAL A 15 -4.08 -13.02 -0.22
N LEU A 16 -3.06 -12.63 -0.99
CA LEU A 16 -1.79 -12.15 -0.45
C LEU A 16 -1.96 -10.92 0.45
N ASN A 17 -2.79 -9.96 0.04
CA ASN A 17 -3.11 -8.79 0.85
C ASN A 17 -3.75 -9.17 2.19
N ASN A 18 -4.72 -10.09 2.17
CA ASN A 18 -5.43 -10.52 3.38
C ASN A 18 -4.51 -11.29 4.34
N ILE A 19 -3.56 -12.09 3.80
CA ILE A 19 -2.52 -12.72 4.61
C ILE A 19 -1.64 -11.66 5.27
N GLY A 20 -1.23 -10.64 4.52
CA GLY A 20 -0.46 -9.51 5.05
C GLY A 20 -1.18 -8.80 6.20
N VAL A 21 -2.49 -8.50 6.03
CA VAL A 21 -3.32 -7.89 7.08
C VAL A 21 -3.41 -8.79 8.31
N LEU A 22 -3.66 -10.08 8.15
CA LEU A 22 -3.75 -11.02 9.27
C LEU A 22 -2.42 -11.12 10.06
N LEU A 23 -1.29 -11.10 9.36
CA LEU A 23 0.04 -11.09 9.97
C LEU A 23 0.31 -9.77 10.70
N HIS A 24 -0.12 -8.65 10.13
CA HIS A 24 -0.05 -7.34 10.76
C HIS A 24 -0.85 -7.30 12.07
N ASP A 25 -2.07 -7.84 12.09
CA ASP A 25 -2.91 -7.93 13.30
C ASP A 25 -2.28 -8.82 14.38
N GLN A 26 -1.48 -9.81 13.97
CA GLN A 26 -0.66 -10.65 14.86
C GLN A 26 0.66 -10.01 15.28
N ARG A 27 0.92 -8.75 14.91
CA ARG A 27 2.20 -8.02 15.12
C ARG A 27 3.41 -8.69 14.47
N LYS A 28 3.20 -9.53 13.47
CA LYS A 28 4.26 -10.17 12.67
C LYS A 28 4.67 -9.25 11.52
N TYR A 29 5.18 -8.07 11.88
CA TYR A 29 5.38 -6.96 10.94
C TYR A 29 6.32 -7.27 9.76
N LYS A 30 7.39 -8.05 9.99
CA LYS A 30 8.32 -8.42 8.91
C LYS A 30 7.65 -9.33 7.86
N GLU A 31 6.94 -10.35 8.31
CA GLU A 31 6.22 -11.27 7.43
C GLU A 31 5.10 -10.50 6.69
N ALA A 32 4.34 -9.65 7.39
CA ALA A 32 3.32 -8.80 6.79
C ALA A 32 3.90 -7.90 5.67
N GLU A 33 5.06 -7.29 5.92
CA GLU A 33 5.76 -6.45 4.94
C GLU A 33 6.06 -7.22 3.64
N GLU A 34 6.58 -8.45 3.74
CA GLU A 34 6.89 -9.29 2.58
C GLU A 34 5.65 -9.56 1.71
N PHE A 35 4.52 -9.90 2.35
CA PHE A 35 3.26 -10.16 1.63
C PHE A 35 2.71 -8.90 0.96
N HIS A 36 2.77 -7.74 1.61
CA HIS A 36 2.31 -6.48 1.02
C HIS A 36 3.23 -6.00 -0.10
N ARG A 37 4.55 -6.19 -0.01
CA ARG A 37 5.49 -5.91 -1.10
C ARG A 37 5.23 -6.77 -2.33
N LYS A 38 5.07 -8.09 -2.14
CA LYS A 38 4.70 -8.99 -3.22
C LYS A 38 3.36 -8.63 -3.85
N THR A 39 2.39 -8.21 -3.03
CA THR A 39 1.09 -7.73 -3.51
C THR A 39 1.25 -6.46 -4.35
N LEU A 40 2.10 -5.51 -3.92
CA LEU A 40 2.39 -4.28 -4.65
C LEU A 40 3.01 -4.58 -6.02
N GLU A 41 4.03 -5.43 -6.07
CA GLU A 41 4.71 -5.82 -7.33
C GLU A 41 3.73 -6.36 -8.36
N ILE A 42 2.87 -7.31 -7.97
CA ILE A 42 1.88 -7.89 -8.88
C ILE A 42 0.86 -6.83 -9.31
N ARG A 43 0.44 -5.94 -8.40
CA ARG A 43 -0.51 -4.86 -8.73
C ARG A 43 0.10 -3.86 -9.72
N GLU A 44 1.37 -3.49 -9.56
CA GLU A 44 2.08 -2.62 -10.49
C GLU A 44 2.31 -3.26 -11.86
N GLU A 45 2.48 -4.58 -11.91
CA GLU A 45 2.64 -5.32 -13.17
C GLU A 45 1.33 -5.40 -13.98
N PHE A 46 0.18 -5.60 -13.30
CA PHE A 46 -1.08 -5.96 -13.98
C PHE A 46 -2.19 -4.90 -13.93
N LEU A 47 -2.04 -3.85 -13.13
CA LEU A 47 -3.03 -2.77 -13.04
C LEU A 47 -2.51 -1.51 -13.73
N PRO A 48 -3.41 -0.68 -14.30
CA PRO A 48 -3.00 0.60 -14.85
C PRO A 48 -2.37 1.48 -13.75
N PRO A 49 -1.36 2.29 -14.09
CA PRO A 49 -0.85 3.32 -13.19
C PRO A 49 -1.99 4.17 -12.62
N GLY A 50 -1.95 4.44 -11.30
CA GLY A 50 -3.02 5.15 -10.60
C GLY A 50 -4.21 4.30 -10.17
N HIS A 51 -4.16 2.97 -10.33
CA HIS A 51 -5.21 2.12 -9.76
C HIS A 51 -5.18 2.16 -8.23
N ILE A 52 -6.36 2.31 -7.62
CA ILE A 52 -6.51 2.49 -6.16
C ILE A 52 -5.84 1.38 -5.34
N ASP A 53 -5.90 0.13 -5.81
CA ASP A 53 -5.26 -1.01 -5.15
C ASP A 53 -3.74 -0.87 -5.02
N ILE A 54 -3.06 -0.18 -5.95
CA ILE A 54 -1.63 0.11 -5.84
C ILE A 54 -1.41 1.08 -4.67
N THR A 55 -2.24 2.14 -4.60
CA THR A 55 -2.19 3.11 -3.51
C THR A 55 -2.47 2.48 -2.14
N CYS A 56 -3.46 1.58 -2.06
CA CYS A 56 -3.75 0.82 -0.85
C CYS A 56 -2.56 -0.04 -0.40
N SER A 57 -1.88 -0.71 -1.34
CA SER A 57 -0.66 -1.46 -1.02
C SER A 57 0.46 -0.56 -0.47
N LEU A 58 0.69 0.60 -1.09
CA LEU A 58 1.69 1.56 -0.62
C LEU A 58 1.42 2.01 0.82
N ASN A 59 0.16 2.33 1.14
CA ASN A 59 -0.23 2.72 2.48
C ASN A 59 -0.07 1.60 3.52
N ASN A 60 -0.40 0.35 3.16
CA ASN A 60 -0.21 -0.79 4.06
C ASN A 60 1.27 -1.01 4.38
N ILE A 61 2.15 -0.90 3.39
CA ILE A 61 3.60 -1.00 3.60
C ILE A 61 4.08 0.15 4.49
N GLY A 62 3.63 1.39 4.23
CA GLY A 62 3.96 2.55 5.06
C GLY A 62 3.56 2.36 6.53
N ASN A 63 2.35 1.89 6.79
CA ASN A 63 1.87 1.58 8.14
C ASN A 63 2.74 0.54 8.84
N ILE A 64 3.07 -0.55 8.13
CA ILE A 64 3.92 -1.61 8.69
C ILE A 64 5.34 -1.11 9.00
N LEU A 65 5.91 -0.26 8.14
CA LEU A 65 7.21 0.36 8.39
C LEU A 65 7.15 1.31 9.59
N HIS A 66 6.05 2.05 9.75
CA HIS A 66 5.82 2.91 10.90
C HIS A 66 5.78 2.10 12.21
N GLU A 67 5.03 0.99 12.24
CA GLU A 67 4.97 0.08 13.40
C GLU A 67 6.33 -0.57 13.72
N GLN A 68 7.22 -0.70 12.72
CA GLN A 68 8.60 -1.15 12.91
C GLN A 68 9.57 -0.03 13.34
N GLY A 69 9.10 1.22 13.51
CA GLY A 69 9.94 2.38 13.81
C GLY A 69 10.79 2.88 12.64
N LYS A 70 10.54 2.42 11.42
CA LYS A 70 11.25 2.81 10.19
C LYS A 70 10.57 4.04 9.56
N PHE A 71 10.57 5.15 10.29
CA PHE A 71 9.78 6.34 9.96
C PHE A 71 10.10 6.95 8.59
N ASP A 72 11.38 7.08 8.22
CA ASP A 72 11.77 7.66 6.93
C ASP A 72 11.29 6.81 5.75
N ALA A 73 11.46 5.49 5.86
CA ALA A 73 10.95 4.56 4.86
C ALA A 73 9.41 4.62 4.80
N ALA A 74 8.71 4.64 5.93
CA ALA A 74 7.25 4.78 5.96
C ALA A 74 6.78 6.07 5.25
N LEU A 75 7.48 7.18 5.48
CA LEU A 75 7.19 8.47 4.87
C LEU A 75 7.34 8.44 3.34
N GLU A 76 8.36 7.74 2.81
CA GLU A 76 8.53 7.55 1.37
C GLU A 76 7.33 6.83 0.73
N TYR A 77 6.83 5.76 1.36
CA TYR A 77 5.67 5.02 0.86
C TYR A 77 4.39 5.86 0.88
N HIS A 78 4.12 6.59 1.97
CA HIS A 78 2.94 7.46 2.04
C HIS A 78 3.01 8.64 1.08
N ARG A 79 4.21 9.22 0.85
CA ARG A 79 4.40 10.25 -0.18
C ARG A 79 4.15 9.71 -1.58
N ARG A 80 4.64 8.50 -1.88
CA ARG A 80 4.38 7.85 -3.17
C ARG A 80 2.89 7.59 -3.38
N ALA A 81 2.17 7.14 -2.34
CA ALA A 81 0.72 6.96 -2.36
C ALA A 81 -0.01 8.28 -2.64
N LEU A 82 0.38 9.37 -1.98
CA LEU A 82 -0.19 10.70 -2.18
C LEU A 82 0.07 11.24 -3.60
N GLN A 83 1.31 11.13 -4.08
CA GLN A 83 1.67 11.57 -5.43
C GLN A 83 0.84 10.83 -6.49
N MET A 84 0.62 9.52 -6.32
CA MET A 84 -0.25 8.75 -7.22
C MET A 84 -1.70 9.23 -7.19
N HIS A 85 -2.23 9.60 -6.01
CA HIS A 85 -3.58 10.18 -5.93
C HIS A 85 -3.67 11.50 -6.73
N GLU A 86 -2.67 12.35 -6.62
CA GLU A 86 -2.61 13.65 -7.29
C GLU A 86 -2.47 13.50 -8.81
N ASP A 87 -1.52 12.67 -9.27
CA ASP A 87 -1.20 12.48 -10.68
C ASP A 87 -2.39 11.88 -11.46
N PHE A 88 -3.09 10.93 -10.85
CA PHE A 88 -4.18 10.20 -11.51
C PHE A 88 -5.58 10.67 -11.13
N ARG A 89 -5.69 11.71 -10.28
CA ARG A 89 -6.96 12.28 -9.79
C ARG A 89 -7.93 11.19 -9.32
N ILE A 90 -7.40 10.22 -8.58
CA ILE A 90 -8.16 9.06 -8.08
C ILE A 90 -9.30 9.60 -7.21
N SER A 91 -10.54 9.37 -7.63
CA SER A 91 -11.75 9.96 -7.03
C SER A 91 -12.06 9.42 -5.63
N ASP A 92 -11.39 8.34 -5.23
CA ASP A 92 -11.51 7.78 -3.90
C ASP A 92 -10.64 8.58 -2.91
N HIS A 93 -11.30 9.52 -2.24
CA HIS A 93 -10.69 10.41 -1.27
C HIS A 93 -10.23 9.69 0.00
N LEU A 94 -10.69 8.46 0.27
CA LEU A 94 -10.39 7.76 1.52
C LEU A 94 -8.91 7.36 1.59
N ALA A 95 -8.35 6.82 0.52
CA ALA A 95 -6.94 6.42 0.47
C ALA A 95 -5.98 7.63 0.52
N CYS A 96 -6.40 8.78 -0.02
CA CYS A 96 -5.67 10.04 0.12
C CYS A 96 -5.66 10.54 1.58
N ALA A 97 -6.83 10.55 2.24
CA ALA A 97 -6.97 10.95 3.64
C ALA A 97 -6.13 10.08 4.58
N VAL A 98 -6.07 8.76 4.33
CA VAL A 98 -5.20 7.83 5.06
C VAL A 98 -3.72 8.20 4.90
N SER A 99 -3.28 8.44 3.66
CA SER A 99 -1.89 8.81 3.36
C SER A 99 -1.49 10.09 4.09
N LEU A 100 -2.31 11.14 4.01
CA LEU A 100 -2.06 12.44 4.66
C LEU A 100 -2.04 12.32 6.20
N ASN A 101 -2.98 11.57 6.78
CA ASN A 101 -3.03 11.34 8.21
C ASN A 101 -1.75 10.64 8.70
N ASN A 102 -1.30 9.62 7.99
CA ASN A 102 -0.09 8.89 8.35
C ASN A 102 1.17 9.73 8.22
N ILE A 103 1.28 10.55 7.18
CA ILE A 103 2.38 11.53 7.03
C ILE A 103 2.38 12.48 8.24
N GLY A 104 1.22 13.03 8.60
CA GLY A 104 1.08 13.91 9.77
C GLY A 104 1.56 13.24 11.05
N ASN A 105 1.10 12.02 11.33
CA ASN A 105 1.49 11.26 12.52
C ASN A 105 3.00 11.02 12.59
N ILE A 106 3.62 10.63 11.47
CA ILE A 106 5.08 10.40 11.42
C ILE A 106 5.84 11.70 11.71
N LEU A 107 5.44 12.81 11.07
CA LEU A 107 6.12 14.10 11.25
C LEU A 107 5.94 14.66 12.67
N THR A 108 4.79 14.45 13.31
CA THR A 108 4.59 14.81 14.72
C THR A 108 5.45 13.96 15.65
N ASN A 109 5.59 12.65 15.38
CA ASN A 109 6.44 11.76 16.17
C ASN A 109 7.95 12.04 16.00
N GLN A 110 8.38 12.61 14.87
CA GLN A 110 9.78 13.03 14.64
C GLN A 110 10.09 14.45 15.13
N GLY A 111 9.07 15.29 15.35
CA GLY A 111 9.22 16.69 15.78
C GLY A 111 9.16 16.92 17.30
N ASN A 112 8.85 15.88 18.08
CA ASN A 112 8.90 15.86 19.55
C ASN A 112 10.13 15.10 20.05
#